data_AF-A0A9E3J0S0-F1
#
_entry.id   AF-A0A9E3J0S0-F1
#
_cell.length_a   1.000
_cell.length_b   1.000
_cell.length_c   1.000
_cell.angle_alpha   90.00
_cell.angle_beta   90.00
_cell.angle_gamma   90.00
#
_symmetry.space_group_name_H-M   'P 1'
#
loop_
_entity.id
_entity.type
_entity.pdbx_description
1 polymer ?
#
loop_
_entity_poly.entity_id
_entity_poly.type
_entity_poly.pdbx_seq_one_letter_code
_entity_poly.pdbx_strand_id
1 'polypeptide(L)'
;MTGPTGAKDGAGVPADRTPVRRLTVLYDADCSLCAFLRDWLVRQPQLVPLELVPAGSQEARLRFPGLDHRATLEEITVVGDAGQVYRDTAAWIVTLWALREHRPLAHRLSTPSGARLA
;
A
#
# COMPACT_ATOMS: atom_id res chain seq x y z
N MET A 1 36.84 -24.17 -17.64
CA MET A 1 36.16 -24.31 -16.33
C MET A 1 35.89 -22.92 -15.79
N THR A 2 34.61 -22.64 -15.55
CA THR A 2 34.06 -21.67 -14.57
C THR A 2 34.13 -20.18 -14.94
N GLY A 3 32.94 -19.57 -15.05
CA GLY A 3 32.67 -18.23 -15.60
C GLY A 3 32.75 -17.06 -14.60
N PRO A 4 32.16 -15.90 -14.94
CA PRO A 4 32.21 -14.72 -14.09
C PRO A 4 31.12 -14.77 -13.01
N THR A 5 31.52 -14.70 -11.74
CA THR A 5 30.60 -14.58 -10.61
C THR A 5 30.08 -13.15 -10.49
N GLY A 6 28.85 -12.97 -10.95
CA GLY A 6 27.73 -12.47 -10.14
C GLY A 6 27.93 -11.24 -9.25
N ALA A 7 27.36 -10.14 -9.74
CA ALA A 7 26.58 -9.13 -9.00
C ALA A 7 26.45 -9.29 -7.49
N LYS A 8 26.92 -8.28 -6.75
CA LYS A 8 26.54 -7.83 -5.40
C LYS A 8 27.04 -6.37 -5.28
N ASP A 9 26.29 -5.36 -4.87
CA ASP A 9 25.18 -5.29 -3.94
C ASP A 9 24.24 -4.14 -4.31
N GLY A 10 22.96 -4.45 -4.50
CA GLY A 10 21.91 -3.45 -4.36
C GLY A 10 21.79 -3.13 -2.88
N ALA A 11 22.60 -2.18 -2.41
CA ALA A 11 22.48 -1.60 -1.08
C ALA A 11 21.09 -0.96 -0.97
N GLY A 12 20.14 -1.73 -0.47
CA GLY A 12 18.85 -1.21 -0.04
C GLY A 12 19.12 -0.13 0.99
N VAL A 13 18.82 1.11 0.62
CA VAL A 13 18.75 2.25 1.54
C VAL A 13 18.04 1.75 2.80
N PRO A 14 18.59 1.94 4.01
CA PRO A 14 17.90 1.53 5.22
C PRO A 14 16.55 2.23 5.21
N ALA A 15 15.49 1.45 4.95
CA ALA A 15 14.13 1.95 5.01
C ALA A 15 14.00 2.57 6.39
N ASP A 16 13.73 3.87 6.42
CA ASP A 16 13.39 4.59 7.63
C ASP A 16 12.48 3.70 8.46
N ARG A 17 13.02 3.19 9.58
CA ARG A 17 12.36 2.17 10.43
C ARG A 17 11.26 2.79 11.27
N THR A 18 10.75 3.96 10.88
CA THR A 18 9.58 4.56 11.49
C THR A 18 8.41 3.56 11.38
N PRO A 19 7.94 3.01 12.51
CA PRO A 19 6.90 2.00 12.49
C PRO A 19 5.62 2.64 11.94
N VAL A 20 5.01 2.00 10.93
CA VAL A 20 3.71 2.41 10.40
C VAL A 20 2.65 2.17 11.47
N ARG A 21 2.07 3.26 12.00
CA ARG A 21 1.01 3.22 13.02
C ARG A 21 -0.38 3.36 12.44
N ARG A 22 -0.49 3.92 11.23
CA ARG A 22 -1.76 4.11 10.50
C ARG A 22 -1.50 4.13 9.01
N LEU A 23 -2.49 3.68 8.26
CA LEU A 23 -2.49 3.80 6.80
C LEU A 23 -3.75 4.55 6.37
N THR A 24 -3.59 5.54 5.51
CA THR A 24 -4.69 6.19 4.80
C THR A 24 -4.84 5.57 3.43
N VAL A 25 -5.96 4.93 3.14
CA VAL A 25 -6.27 4.36 1.83
C VAL A 25 -7.11 5.38 1.06
N LEU A 26 -6.56 5.86 -0.05
CA LEU A 26 -7.29 6.68 -1.01
C LEU A 26 -8.06 5.76 -1.95
N TYR A 27 -9.37 6.01 -2.06
CA TYR A 27 -10.26 5.23 -2.92
C TYR A 27 -11.14 6.14 -3.77
N ASP A 28 -11.52 5.69 -4.96
CA ASP A 28 -12.51 6.40 -5.77
C ASP A 28 -13.93 6.10 -5.23
N ALA A 29 -14.65 7.15 -4.81
CA ALA A 29 -16.01 7.01 -4.29
C ALA A 29 -17.07 6.85 -5.39
N ASP A 30 -16.75 7.21 -6.63
CA ASP A 30 -17.63 7.06 -7.78
C ASP A 30 -17.47 5.68 -8.47
N CYS A 31 -16.49 4.88 -8.03
CA CYS A 31 -16.26 3.51 -8.49
C CYS A 31 -16.92 2.49 -7.56
N SER A 32 -17.88 1.72 -8.08
CA SER A 32 -18.64 0.71 -7.32
C SER A 32 -17.76 -0.39 -6.72
N LEU A 33 -16.71 -0.82 -7.44
CA LEU A 33 -15.74 -1.79 -6.95
C LEU A 33 -14.94 -1.23 -5.76
N CYS A 34 -14.47 0.03 -5.86
CA CYS A 34 -13.74 0.70 -4.79
C CYS A 34 -14.62 0.88 -3.55
N ALA A 35 -15.89 1.25 -3.71
CA ALA A 35 -16.85 1.35 -2.61
C ALA A 35 -17.12 -0.01 -1.93
N PHE A 36 -17.26 -1.08 -2.72
CA PHE A 36 -17.40 -2.44 -2.18
C PHE A 36 -16.17 -2.86 -1.37
N LEU A 37 -14.96 -2.61 -1.92
CA LEU A 37 -13.70 -2.92 -1.24
C LEU A 37 -13.54 -2.12 0.05
N ARG A 38 -13.86 -0.81 0.04
CA ARG A 38 -13.92 0.04 1.23
C ARG A 38 -14.77 -0.62 2.32
N ASP A 39 -15.99 -1.03 1.97
CA ASP A 39 -16.93 -1.65 2.90
C ASP A 39 -16.42 -2.99 3.42
N TRP A 40 -15.75 -3.78 2.57
CA TRP A 40 -15.11 -5.00 2.99
C TRP A 40 -13.96 -4.73 3.98
N LEU A 41 -13.08 -3.76 3.69
CA LEU A 41 -11.93 -3.39 4.50
C LEU A 41 -12.30 -2.94 5.92
N VAL A 42 -13.36 -2.14 6.07
CA VAL A 42 -13.81 -1.67 7.39
C VAL A 42 -14.38 -2.79 8.26
N ARG A 43 -14.81 -3.91 7.66
CA ARG A 43 -15.30 -5.09 8.38
C ARG A 43 -14.20 -6.06 8.80
N GLN A 44 -12.99 -5.93 8.25
CA GLN A 44 -11.90 -6.83 8.56
C GLN A 44 -11.28 -6.49 9.93
N PRO A 45 -10.80 -7.47 10.72
CA PRO A 45 -10.02 -7.19 11.92
C PRO A 45 -8.69 -6.51 11.55
N GLN A 46 -8.51 -5.26 11.97
CA GLN A 46 -7.32 -4.44 11.66
C GLN A 46 -6.27 -4.56 12.76
N LEU A 47 -5.03 -4.85 12.37
CA LEU A 47 -3.83 -4.75 13.23
C LEU A 47 -3.20 -3.36 13.14
N VAL A 48 -3.30 -2.73 11.97
CA VAL A 48 -2.95 -1.33 11.75
C VAL A 48 -4.21 -0.62 11.26
N PRO A 49 -4.66 0.44 11.95
CA PRO A 49 -5.87 1.17 11.55
C PRO A 49 -5.78 1.68 10.12
N LEU A 50 -6.84 1.41 9.34
CA LEU A 50 -7.05 1.92 8.00
C LEU A 50 -8.01 3.11 8.05
N GLU A 51 -7.55 4.26 7.58
CA GLU A 51 -8.36 5.46 7.40
C GLU A 51 -8.72 5.60 5.93
N LEU A 52 -10.01 5.52 5.60
CA LEU A 52 -10.43 5.49 4.20
C LEU A 52 -10.91 6.87 3.77
N VAL A 53 -10.26 7.45 2.77
CA VAL A 53 -10.54 8.83 2.30
C VAL A 53 -10.85 8.80 0.80
N PRO A 54 -11.95 9.41 0.34
CA PRO A 54 -12.21 9.52 -1.09
C PRO A 54 -11.10 10.34 -1.79
N ALA A 55 -10.46 9.76 -2.79
CA ALA A 55 -9.31 10.35 -3.49
C ALA A 55 -9.64 11.71 -4.15
N GLY A 56 -10.87 11.86 -4.66
CA GLY A 56 -11.36 13.11 -5.28
C GLY A 56 -11.79 14.20 -4.29
N SER A 57 -11.83 13.92 -2.98
CA SER A 57 -12.34 14.85 -1.97
C SER A 57 -11.42 16.05 -1.72
N GLN A 58 -11.97 17.12 -1.15
CA GLN A 58 -11.18 18.24 -0.64
C GLN A 58 -10.27 17.79 0.52
N GLU A 59 -10.75 16.85 1.34
CA GLU A 59 -9.99 16.28 2.45
C GLU A 59 -8.69 15.61 1.97
N ALA A 60 -8.75 14.81 0.90
CA ALA A 60 -7.56 14.19 0.31
C ALA A 60 -6.53 15.25 -0.13
N ARG A 61 -6.99 16.34 -0.77
CA ARG A 61 -6.13 17.44 -1.23
C ARG A 61 -5.48 18.22 -0.09
N LEU A 62 -6.21 18.40 1.01
CA LEU A 62 -5.69 19.07 2.19
C LEU A 62 -4.66 18.21 2.94
N ARG A 63 -4.93 16.91 3.07
CA ARG A 63 -4.04 15.97 3.78
C ARG A 63 -2.79 15.63 2.97
N PHE A 64 -2.92 15.54 1.64
CA PHE A 64 -1.86 15.05 0.77
C PHE A 64 -1.63 15.96 -0.46
N PRO A 65 -1.28 17.24 -0.26
CA PRO A 65 -1.18 18.22 -1.36
C PRO A 65 -0.09 17.90 -2.40
N GLY A 66 0.88 17.05 -2.06
CA GLY A 66 1.95 16.63 -2.97
C GLY A 66 1.63 15.41 -3.83
N LEU A 67 0.43 14.83 -3.71
CA LEU A 67 0.03 13.70 -4.55
C LEU A 67 -0.55 14.17 -5.88
N ASP A 68 -0.28 13.39 -6.93
CA ASP A 68 -1.08 13.47 -8.15
C ASP A 68 -2.46 12.86 -7.88
N HIS A 69 -3.41 13.73 -7.53
CA HIS A 69 -4.78 13.33 -7.21
C HIS A 69 -5.52 12.67 -8.37
N ARG A 70 -5.12 12.92 -9.62
CA ARG A 70 -5.72 12.24 -10.76
C ARG A 70 -5.24 10.79 -10.82
N ALA A 71 -3.94 10.56 -10.64
CA ALA A 71 -3.40 9.21 -10.57
C ALA A 71 -4.04 8.39 -9.43
N THR A 72 -4.33 9.01 -8.28
CA THR A 72 -5.00 8.31 -7.16
C THR A 72 -6.44 7.85 -7.44
N LEU A 73 -7.06 8.29 -8.53
CA LEU A 73 -8.36 7.80 -9.00
C LEU A 73 -8.22 6.61 -9.96
N GLU A 74 -7.07 6.48 -10.63
CA GLU A 74 -6.81 5.42 -11.60
C GLU A 74 -6.26 4.16 -10.90
N GLU A 75 -5.50 4.34 -9.81
CA GLU A 75 -4.88 3.27 -9.03
C GLU A 75 -5.07 3.44 -7.51
N ILE A 76 -5.13 2.32 -6.79
CA ILE A 76 -5.16 2.34 -5.32
C ILE A 76 -3.88 2.98 -4.79
N THR A 77 -4.05 3.98 -3.92
CA THR A 77 -2.94 4.67 -3.27
C THR A 77 -3.11 4.58 -1.75
N VAL A 78 -2.04 4.22 -1.05
CA VAL A 78 -2.01 4.16 0.41
C VAL A 78 -0.89 5.03 0.95
N VAL A 79 -1.19 5.84 1.96
CA VAL A 79 -0.23 6.73 2.61
C VAL A 79 -0.01 6.28 4.06
N GLY A 80 1.24 6.07 4.46
CA GLY A 80 1.62 5.82 5.84
C GLY A 80 1.74 7.10 6.66
N ASP A 81 1.69 6.98 7.98
CA ASP A 81 1.74 8.11 8.91
C ASP A 81 3.07 8.87 8.93
N ALA A 82 4.14 8.32 8.35
CA ALA A 82 5.41 9.04 8.14
C ALA A 82 5.56 9.57 6.69
N GLY A 83 4.47 9.62 5.92
CA GLY A 83 4.46 10.13 4.55
C GLY A 83 4.90 9.11 3.49
N GLN A 84 5.03 7.83 3.84
CA GLN A 84 5.29 6.78 2.86
C GLN A 84 4.12 6.68 1.89
N VAL A 85 4.40 6.63 0.59
CA VAL A 85 3.35 6.48 -0.43
C VAL A 85 3.53 5.13 -1.12
N TYR A 86 2.51 4.29 -1.04
CA TYR A 86 2.43 3.00 -1.69
C TYR A 86 1.42 3.07 -2.83
N ARG A 87 1.78 2.51 -3.98
CA ARG A 87 0.97 2.46 -5.22
C ARG A 87 0.94 1.04 -5.77
N ASP A 88 0.02 0.79 -6.69
CA ASP A 88 -0.09 -0.47 -7.42
C ASP A 88 -0.07 -1.69 -6.46
N THR A 89 0.78 -2.68 -6.74
CA THR A 89 0.93 -3.91 -5.98
C THR A 89 1.37 -3.63 -4.54
N ALA A 90 2.22 -2.62 -4.31
CA ALA A 90 2.68 -2.28 -2.98
C ALA A 90 1.53 -1.74 -2.09
N ALA A 91 0.59 -0.98 -2.68
CA ALA A 91 -0.61 -0.51 -2.00
C ALA A 91 -1.51 -1.66 -1.57
N TRP A 92 -1.67 -2.68 -2.42
CA TRP A 92 -2.41 -3.90 -2.06
C TRP A 92 -1.73 -4.68 -0.94
N ILE A 93 -0.43 -4.91 -1.07
CA ILE A 93 0.35 -5.66 -0.06
C ILE A 93 0.29 -4.96 1.30
N VAL A 94 0.49 -3.65 1.36
CA VAL A 94 0.47 -2.91 2.63
C VAL A 94 -0.95 -2.87 3.25
N THR A 95 -1.99 -2.80 2.41
CA THR A 95 -3.39 -2.89 2.86
C THR A 95 -3.66 -4.26 3.48
N LEU A 96 -3.26 -5.35 2.82
CA LEU A 96 -3.43 -6.71 3.36
C LEU A 96 -2.61 -6.93 4.64
N TRP A 97 -1.41 -6.37 4.72
CA TRP A 97 -0.55 -6.43 5.92
C TRP A 97 -1.21 -5.79 7.15
N ALA A 98 -2.03 -4.76 6.93
CA ALA A 98 -2.77 -4.09 7.99
C ALA A 98 -3.88 -4.96 8.59
N LEU A 99 -4.34 -6.00 7.87
CA LEU A 99 -5.44 -6.87 8.29
C LEU A 99 -4.93 -8.13 8.97
N ARG A 100 -5.52 -8.50 10.10
CA ARG A 100 -5.09 -9.63 10.94
C ARG A 100 -4.99 -10.95 10.17
N GLU A 101 -6.06 -11.27 9.44
CA GLU A 101 -6.19 -12.54 8.73
C GLU A 101 -5.35 -12.60 7.46
N HIS A 102 -5.07 -11.44 6.84
CA HIS A 102 -4.38 -11.35 5.55
C HIS A 102 -2.89 -11.03 5.68
N ARG A 103 -2.41 -10.70 6.88
CA ARG A 103 -0.99 -10.41 7.13
C ARG A 103 -0.02 -11.52 6.72
N PRO A 104 -0.32 -12.82 6.94
CA PRO A 104 0.54 -13.90 6.43
C PRO A 104 0.63 -13.91 4.90
N LEU A 105 -0.47 -13.61 4.20
CA LEU A 105 -0.48 -13.49 2.74
C LEU A 105 0.37 -12.30 2.28
N ALA A 106 0.21 -11.13 2.92
CA ALA A 106 1.00 -9.95 2.61
C ALA A 106 2.50 -10.21 2.75
N HIS A 107 2.92 -10.91 3.80
CA HIS A 107 4.32 -11.30 3.98
C HIS A 107 4.83 -12.22 2.86
N ARG A 108 4.01 -13.16 2.37
CA ARG A 108 4.40 -14.01 1.23
C ARG A 108 4.57 -13.18 -0.05
N LEU A 109 3.61 -12.30 -0.35
CA LEU A 109 3.62 -11.44 -1.54
C LEU A 109 4.76 -10.41 -1.52
N SER A 110 5.19 -9.98 -0.32
CA SER A 110 6.32 -9.07 -0.14
C SER A 110 7.69 -9.70 -0.43
N THR A 111 7.75 -11.02 -0.67
CA THR A 111 9.00 -11.71 -1.02
C THR A 111 9.22 -11.71 -2.54
N PRO A 112 10.48 -11.79 -3.03
CA PRO A 112 10.76 -11.91 -4.46
C PRO A 112 10.08 -13.13 -5.13
N SER A 113 9.78 -14.17 -4.37
CA SER A 113 9.05 -15.35 -4.84
C SER A 113 7.53 -15.11 -4.90
N GLY A 114 6.99 -14.26 -4.04
CA GLY A 114 5.58 -13.83 -4.06
C GLY A 114 5.30 -12.81 -5.15
N ALA A 115 6.25 -11.92 -5.46
CA ALA A 115 6.14 -10.96 -6.55
C ALA A 115 6.08 -11.60 -7.95
N ARG A 116 6.52 -12.86 -8.10
CA ARG A 116 6.40 -13.61 -9.38
C ARG A 116 5.01 -14.23 -9.61
N LEU A 117 4.14 -14.20 -8.59
CA LEU A 117 2.80 -14.76 -8.64
C LEU A 117 1.71 -13.67 -8.71
N ALA A 118 2.10 -12.39 -8.64
CA ALA A 118 1.23 -11.22 -8.75
C ALA A 118 1.16 -10.73 -10.20
#